data_AF-A0A1X1CT16-F1
#
_entry.id   AF-A0A1X1CT16-F1
#
_cell.length_a   1.000
_cell.length_b   1.000
_cell.length_c   1.000
_cell.angle_alpha   90.00
_cell.angle_beta   90.00
_cell.angle_gamma   90.00
#
_symmetry.space_group_name_H-M   'P 1'
#
loop_
_entity.id
_entity.type
_entity.pdbx_description
1 polymer ?
#
loop_
_entity_poly.entity_id
_entity_poly.type
_entity_poly.pdbx_seq_one_letter_code
_entity_poly.pdbx_strand_id
1 'polypeptide(L)' 'MTPEEALAGVTLWGAKALGLQATHGSLEPGKVASFVHWPLARPAELVYWLGGELPCQVIYRGEAQ' A
#
# COMPACT_ATOMS: atom_id res chain seq x y z
N MET A 1 0.18 -7.33 -16.67
CA MET A 1 0.14 -7.23 -15.20
C MET A 1 -1.31 -7.33 -14.75
N THR A 2 -1.58 -8.13 -13.74
CA THR A 2 -2.88 -8.16 -13.05
C THR A 2 -2.95 -7.04 -12.00
N PRO A 3 -4.14 -6.63 -11.53
CA PRO A 3 -4.25 -5.67 -10.43
C PRO A 3 -3.53 -6.13 -9.15
N GLU A 4 -3.52 -7.43 -8.87
CA GLU A 4 -2.79 -8.02 -7.75
C GLU A 4 -1.28 -7.88 -7.92
N GLU A 5 -0.74 -8.20 -9.11
CA GLU A 5 0.68 -8.02 -9.42
C GLU A 5 1.10 -6.55 -9.32
N ALA A 6 0.25 -5.63 -9.78
CA ALA A 6 0.50 -4.20 -9.68
C ALA A 6 0.55 -3.72 -8.23
N LEU A 7 -0.43 -4.13 -7.40
CA LEU A 7 -0.47 -3.77 -5.98
C LEU A 7 0.71 -4.37 -5.21
N ALA A 8 1.04 -5.64 -5.46
CA ALA A 8 2.22 -6.28 -4.90
C ALA A 8 3.52 -5.60 -5.35
N GLY A 9 3.56 -5.13 -6.61
CA GLY A 9 4.67 -4.38 -7.20
C GLY A 9 5.04 -3.15 -6.38
N VAL A 10 4.03 -2.36 -5.97
CA VAL A 10 4.21 -1.11 -5.22
C VAL A 10 4.25 -1.29 -3.69
N THR A 11 4.14 -2.52 -3.19
CA THR A 11 4.17 -2.84 -1.75
C THR A 11 5.25 -3.87 -1.42
N LEU A 12 4.95 -5.15 -1.64
CA LEU A 12 5.81 -6.29 -1.31
C LEU A 12 7.12 -6.27 -2.11
N TRP A 13 7.01 -6.18 -3.43
CA TRP A 13 8.17 -6.22 -4.33
C TRP A 13 8.97 -4.93 -4.28
N GLY A 14 8.32 -3.78 -4.09
CA GLY A 14 8.97 -2.51 -3.83
C GLY A 14 9.82 -2.55 -2.57
N ALA A 15 9.28 -3.04 -1.45
CA ALA A 15 10.04 -3.20 -0.21
C ALA A 15 11.21 -4.19 -0.37
N LYS A 16 11.00 -5.31 -1.07
CA LYS A 16 12.06 -6.29 -1.36
C LYS A 16 13.17 -5.70 -2.21
N ALA A 17 12.84 -4.94 -3.26
CA ALA A 17 13.82 -4.30 -4.14
C ALA A 17 14.72 -3.31 -3.38
N LEU A 18 14.19 -2.69 -2.32
CA LEU A 18 14.92 -1.76 -1.46
C LEU A 18 15.61 -2.43 -0.25
N GLY A 19 15.51 -3.76 -0.10
CA GLY A 19 16.04 -4.47 1.08
C GLY A 19 15.28 -4.20 2.38
N LEU A 20 14.04 -3.71 2.30
CA LEU A 20 13.20 -3.31 3.43
C LEU A 20 12.08 -4.30 3.75
N GLN A 21 12.03 -5.46 3.11
CA GLN A 21 10.94 -6.45 3.27
C GLN A 21 10.73 -6.93 4.72
N ALA A 22 11.75 -6.84 5.58
CA ALA A 22 11.64 -7.16 7.00
C ALA A 22 10.83 -6.12 7.79
N THR A 23 10.78 -4.87 7.33
CA THR A 23 10.16 -3.75 8.06
C THR A 23 9.01 -3.07 7.31
N HIS A 24 8.91 -3.25 5.99
CA HIS A 24 7.92 -2.59 5.11
C HIS A 24 7.34 -3.59 4.10
N GLY A 25 6.31 -3.13 3.38
CA GLY A 25 5.74 -3.80 2.20
C GLY A 25 4.55 -4.71 2.49
N SER A 26 4.27 -5.05 3.75
CA SER A 26 3.09 -5.80 4.16
C SER A 26 2.54 -5.32 5.51
N LEU A 27 1.28 -5.65 5.78
CA LEU A 27 0.61 -5.37 7.05
C LEU A 27 0.76 -6.56 7.99
N GLU A 28 1.81 -6.55 8.79
CA GLU A 28 2.15 -7.63 9.73
C GLU A 28 2.62 -7.05 11.08
N PRO A 29 2.34 -7.72 12.21
CA PRO A 29 2.89 -7.33 13.50
C PRO A 29 4.43 -7.24 13.46
N GLY A 30 4.98 -6.20 14.09
CA GLY A 30 6.44 -5.95 14.14
C GLY A 30 7.00 -5.14 12.97
N LYS A 31 6.21 -4.90 11.91
CA LYS A 31 6.59 -3.98 10.83
C LYS A 31 6.21 -2.53 11.16
N VAL A 32 6.78 -1.59 10.41
CA VAL A 32 6.47 -0.16 10.55
C VAL A 32 5.00 0.07 10.20
N ALA A 33 4.28 0.78 11.06
CA ALA A 33 2.88 1.16 10.85
C ALA A 33 2.74 2.27 9.80
N SER A 34 3.09 1.96 8.55
CA SER A 34 2.94 2.84 7.40
C SER A 34 1.99 2.19 6.39
N PHE A 35 0.76 2.67 6.34
CA PHE A 35 -0.29 2.14 5.47
C PHE A 35 -1.28 3.23 5.10
N VAL A 36 -2.10 2.95 4.09
CA VAL A 36 -3.15 3.85 3.64
C VAL A 36 -4.47 3.10 3.71
N HIS A 37 -5.50 3.76 4.23
CA HIS A 37 -6.86 3.27 4.26
C HIS A 37 -7.68 4.01 3.21
N TRP A 38 -8.31 3.25 2.31
CA TRP A 38 -9.15 3.76 1.25
C TRP A 38 -10.59 3.28 1.42
N PRO A 39 -11.60 4.12 1.17
CA PRO A 39 -13.01 3.74 1.22
C PRO A 39 -13.41 3.05 -0.11
N LEU A 40 -12.84 1.87 -0.37
CA LEU A 40 -13.06 1.11 -1.61
C LEU A 40 -13.72 -0.24 -1.29
N ALA A 41 -14.47 -0.78 -2.24
CA ALA A 41 -15.07 -2.11 -2.08
C ALA A 41 -14.07 -3.23 -2.41
N ARG A 42 -13.18 -3.02 -3.38
CA ARG A 42 -12.18 -4.00 -3.83
C ARG A 42 -10.82 -3.36 -4.10
N PRO A 43 -9.68 -4.01 -3.75
CA PRO A 43 -8.34 -3.47 -3.97
C PRO A 43 -8.01 -3.17 -5.44
N ALA A 44 -8.60 -3.91 -6.38
CA ALA A 44 -8.39 -3.71 -7.82
C ALA A 44 -8.81 -2.32 -8.31
N GLU A 45 -9.70 -1.63 -7.57
CA GLU A 45 -10.12 -0.27 -7.87
C GLU A 45 -8.96 0.73 -7.80
N LEU A 46 -7.93 0.48 -6.97
CA LEU A 46 -6.73 1.32 -6.89
C LEU A 46 -5.94 1.35 -8.20
N VAL A 47 -5.88 0.21 -8.89
CA VAL A 47 -5.12 0.06 -10.14
C VAL A 47 -5.93 0.55 -11.34
N TYR A 48 -7.25 0.54 -11.23
CA TYR A 48 -8.16 1.01 -12.28
C TYR A 48 -8.44 2.52 -12.20
N TRP A 49 -8.20 3.15 -11.05
CA TRP A 49 -8.45 4.58 -10.86
C TRP A 49 -7.57 5.43 -11.78
N LEU A 50 -8.19 6.11 -12.75
CA LEU A 50 -7.52 6.96 -13.73
C LEU A 50 -7.73 8.45 -13.38
N GLY A 51 -7.03 8.91 -12.35
CA GLY A 51 -6.90 10.33 -12.01
C GLY A 51 -8.01 10.93 -11.13
N GLY A 52 -7.72 12.10 -10.55
CA GLY A 52 -8.55 12.74 -9.52
C GLY A 52 -8.11 12.38 -8.09
N GLU A 53 -8.59 13.13 -7.11
CA GLU A 53 -8.34 12.82 -5.69
C GLU A 53 -9.16 11.60 -5.29
N LEU A 54 -8.47 10.58 -4.79
CA LEU A 54 -9.12 9.45 -4.13
C LEU A 54 -9.04 9.72 -2.61
N PRO A 55 -10.17 9.91 -1.91
CA PRO A 55 -10.14 10.15 -0.47
C PRO A 55 -9.47 8.96 0.20
N CYS A 56 -8.49 9.24 1.05
CA CYS A 56 -7.80 8.21 1.81
C CYS A 56 -7.28 8.78 3.12
N GLN A 57 -7.07 7.89 4.09
CA GLN A 57 -6.36 8.23 5.31
C GLN A 57 -4.98 7.59 5.25
N VAL A 58 -3.94 8.41 5.34
CA VAL A 58 -2.56 7.94 5.37
C VAL A 58 -2.12 7.85 6.83
N ILE A 59 -1.61 6.70 7.22
CA ILE A 59 -0.90 6.50 8.47
C ILE A 59 0.58 6.32 8.13
N TYR A 60 1.43 7.19 8.65
CA TYR A 60 2.88 7.10 8.47
C TYR A 60 3.55 6.94 9.83
N ARG A 61 4.25 5.82 10.02
CA ARG A 61 4.91 5.47 11.29
C ARG A 61 4.00 5.56 12.52
N GLY A 62 2.72 5.21 12.34
CA GLY A 62 1.71 5.22 13.41
C GLY A 62 0.96 6.54 13.58
N GLU A 63 1.29 7.59 12.82
CA GLU A 63 0.65 8.91 12.91
C GLU A 63 -0.21 9.19 11.67
N ALA A 64 -1.44 9.66 11.90
CA ALA A 64 -2.33 10.11 10.82
C ALA A 64 -1.78 11.40 10.20
N GLN A 65 -1.72 11.44 8.86
CA GLN A 65 -1.26 12.59 8.08
C GLN A 65 -2.43 13.49 7.68
#